data_AF-A0A9D7SWC2-F1
#
_entry.id   AF-A0A9D7SWC2-F1
#
_cell.length_a   1.000
_cell.length_b   1.000
_cell.length_c   1.000
_cell.angle_alpha   90.00
_cell.angle_beta   90.00
_cell.angle_gamma   90.00
#
_symmetry.space_group_name_H-M   'P 1'
#
loop_
_entity.id
_entity.type
_entity.pdbx_description
1 polymer ?
#
loop_
_entity_poly.entity_id
_entity_poly.type
_entity_poly.pdbx_seq_one_letter_code
_entity_poly.pdbx_strand_id
1 'polypeptide(L)'
;MDIHKKGILPKNFSVDEEYTVMLFIKHGSNAETYRVKGKDGKLYFLKLFYYAKHHRSAFNSENNLLEIEFLKIIKHPNIVSFKDSGELIFEGKKFGFLVLNFITGETLAERISREQLSSLYDLKQILSGVLNGLNYLHGLPEPIIHNEITPQNIMLDLSDDIPQARIIDFGYARSFHKSSKVYNKEGLNLNYVASECFNNFYSPQSDLFSVGAVMYHLLFGKPPWFKDISKFIADRTKVEDIIIEERRKPLDIPKDSSDIIDFDESVLKVLKRALQQDPENRFQSANEFTQALNGEIQIEDVDTVQKVISDDKEKKIIKIQKGKKKGFDAIAGMIELKEQMQPEIIDALPNPEEYAKYGVTLPNGILFYGPPRCGKTFFAKHFAEEVGFNYMFFTSSGLKSRYVNATQENIAKMFEEAEKNAPTIIFIDEINELLPSRDSDAHEMSKSAVNEMLAQMDRTGEKGIFIIGATNYPDMIDPAMLGAGRLEKKFYIGPPDAELRKALFELYLINRPLDFGIDFNFLSELTENYVSADIEYLVNEASRLALKERKRISMTMLEYIIKSNKPSIPLHELRKYEKIRAKIAGENV
;
A
#
# COMPACT_ATOMS: atom_id res chain seq x y z
N MET A 1 -46.86 0.94 -1.33
CA MET A 1 -46.72 2.27 -0.71
C MET A 1 -47.73 2.36 0.42
N ASP A 2 -47.28 2.22 1.67
CA ASP A 2 -48.14 2.47 2.84
C ASP A 2 -48.23 3.97 3.08
N ILE A 3 -49.43 4.54 2.97
CA ILE A 3 -49.68 5.99 2.85
C ILE A 3 -49.67 6.73 4.21
N HIS A 4 -49.39 6.07 5.34
CA HIS A 4 -49.49 6.73 6.66
C HIS A 4 -48.41 6.34 7.69
N LYS A 5 -47.12 6.43 7.36
CA LYS A 5 -46.12 6.66 8.43
C LYS A 5 -46.12 8.14 8.79
N LYS A 6 -46.79 8.50 9.89
CA LYS A 6 -46.68 9.83 10.50
C LYS A 6 -45.32 9.94 11.17
N GLY A 7 -44.52 10.92 10.78
CA GLY A 7 -43.32 11.31 11.52
C GLY A 7 -43.70 11.85 12.91
N ILE A 8 -42.73 11.89 13.82
CA ILE A 8 -42.91 12.42 15.19
C ILE A 8 -43.41 13.86 15.18
N LEU A 9 -42.82 14.72 14.35
CA LEU A 9 -43.23 16.11 14.28
C LEU A 9 -44.43 16.25 13.34
N PRO A 10 -45.58 16.76 13.83
CA PRO A 10 -46.73 16.94 12.98
C PRO A 10 -46.49 18.03 11.93
N LYS A 11 -47.25 17.97 10.84
CA LYS A 11 -47.28 19.05 9.84
C LYS A 11 -47.66 20.37 10.54
N ASN A 12 -47.00 21.45 10.13
CA ASN A 12 -47.06 22.80 10.71
C ASN A 12 -46.46 22.95 12.12
N PHE A 13 -45.79 21.93 12.66
CA PHE A 13 -45.02 22.09 13.89
C PHE A 13 -43.88 23.08 13.69
N SER A 14 -43.64 23.95 14.67
CA SER A 14 -42.55 24.93 14.65
C SER A 14 -41.36 24.39 15.45
N VAL A 15 -40.22 24.19 14.78
CA VAL A 15 -38.94 23.79 15.38
C VAL A 15 -38.12 25.04 15.64
N ASP A 16 -37.80 25.26 16.92
CA ASP A 16 -37.01 26.39 17.43
C ASP A 16 -37.53 27.77 17.01
N GLU A 17 -38.84 27.88 16.78
CA GLU A 17 -39.53 29.06 16.24
C GLU A 17 -39.05 29.53 14.86
N GLU A 18 -38.02 28.93 14.27
CA GLU A 18 -37.40 29.34 13.00
C GLU A 18 -37.89 28.52 11.81
N TYR A 19 -38.29 27.26 12.04
CA TYR A 19 -38.58 26.30 10.96
C TYR A 19 -39.95 25.64 11.13
N THR A 20 -40.82 25.76 10.12
CA THR A 20 -42.13 25.11 10.11
C THR A 20 -42.09 23.80 9.33
N VAL A 21 -42.54 22.69 9.93
CA VAL A 21 -42.61 21.37 9.29
C VAL A 21 -43.65 21.37 8.17
N MET A 22 -43.22 21.11 6.94
CA MET A 22 -44.10 21.09 5.77
C MET A 22 -44.52 19.66 5.40
N LEU A 23 -43.56 18.74 5.40
CA LEU A 23 -43.74 17.37 4.93
C LEU A 23 -42.75 16.43 5.61
N PHE A 24 -43.23 15.27 6.04
CA PHE A 24 -42.37 14.14 6.44
C PHE A 24 -41.85 13.41 5.19
N ILE A 25 -40.54 13.15 5.15
CA ILE A 25 -39.88 12.57 3.97
C ILE A 25 -39.60 11.09 4.18
N LYS A 26 -38.82 10.74 5.22
CA LYS A 26 -38.45 9.35 5.49
C LYS A 26 -38.08 9.11 6.95
N HIS A 27 -38.21 7.86 7.37
CA HIS A 27 -37.69 7.33 8.63
C HIS A 27 -36.41 6.55 8.35
N GLY A 28 -35.29 6.98 8.93
CA GLY A 28 -34.04 6.22 8.97
C GLY A 28 -33.90 5.45 10.28
N SER A 29 -32.80 4.71 10.45
CA SER A 29 -32.58 3.88 11.66
C SER A 29 -32.54 4.71 12.94
N ASN A 30 -31.90 5.89 12.89
CA ASN A 30 -31.63 6.72 14.06
C ASN A 30 -32.13 8.18 13.90
N ALA A 31 -32.76 8.53 12.79
CA ALA A 31 -33.22 9.88 12.51
C ALA A 31 -34.44 9.90 11.59
N GLU A 32 -35.24 10.97 11.68
CA GLU A 32 -36.31 11.27 10.73
C GLU A 32 -35.96 12.49 9.88
N THR A 33 -36.36 12.47 8.62
CA THR A 33 -36.11 13.58 7.70
C THR A 33 -37.41 14.27 7.33
N TYR A 34 -37.39 15.60 7.37
CA TYR A 34 -38.52 16.47 7.09
C TYR A 34 -38.12 17.53 6.08
N ARG A 35 -39.06 17.97 5.26
CA ARG A 35 -38.99 19.24 4.56
C ARG A 35 -39.59 20.32 5.46
N VAL A 36 -38.84 21.38 5.69
CA VAL A 36 -39.26 22.51 6.54
C VAL A 36 -39.18 23.81 5.75
N LYS A 37 -39.95 24.81 6.17
CA LYS A 37 -39.90 26.18 5.65
C LYS A 37 -39.33 27.09 6.72
N GLY A 38 -38.25 27.82 6.41
CA GLY A 38 -37.67 28.81 7.32
C GLY A 38 -38.50 30.08 7.41
N LYS A 39 -38.28 30.89 8.45
CA LYS A 39 -38.86 32.24 8.57
C LYS A 39 -38.55 33.15 7.38
N ASP A 40 -37.42 32.92 6.72
CA ASP A 40 -37.02 33.61 5.48
C ASP A 40 -37.82 33.18 4.24
N GLY A 41 -38.76 32.24 4.40
CA GLY A 41 -39.62 31.74 3.34
C GLY A 41 -39.01 30.62 2.50
N LYS A 42 -37.73 30.28 2.69
CA LYS A 42 -37.02 29.25 1.91
C LYS A 42 -37.29 27.85 2.44
N LEU A 43 -37.08 26.86 1.58
CA LEU A 43 -37.20 25.44 1.92
C LEU A 43 -35.86 24.88 2.39
N TYR A 44 -35.92 23.97 3.36
CA TYR A 44 -34.78 23.28 3.94
C TYR A 44 -35.11 21.81 4.20
N PHE A 45 -34.08 21.00 4.38
CA PHE A 45 -34.19 19.66 4.95
C PHE A 45 -33.81 19.69 6.42
N LEU A 46 -34.67 19.11 7.27
CA LEU A 46 -34.39 18.93 8.70
C LEU A 46 -34.25 17.44 9.00
N LYS A 47 -33.11 17.05 9.55
CA LYS A 47 -32.84 15.71 10.10
C LYS A 47 -32.99 15.79 11.62
N LEU A 48 -33.97 15.05 12.16
CA LEU A 48 -34.28 14.97 13.59
C LEU A 48 -33.67 13.69 14.18
N PHE A 49 -32.69 13.83 15.05
CA PHE A 49 -31.91 12.75 15.65
C PHE A 49 -32.46 12.32 17.02
N TYR A 50 -32.56 11.01 17.20
CA TYR A 50 -32.94 10.40 18.46
C TYR A 50 -31.69 10.10 19.29
N TYR A 51 -31.29 10.99 20.20
CA TYR A 51 -30.05 10.77 20.96
C TYR A 51 -30.03 9.43 21.70
N ALA A 52 -31.17 9.00 22.26
CA ALA A 52 -31.28 7.73 22.96
C ALA A 52 -31.11 6.48 22.07
N LYS A 53 -31.27 6.59 20.74
CA LYS A 53 -31.08 5.48 19.80
C LYS A 53 -29.67 5.44 19.20
N HIS A 54 -28.90 6.53 19.30
CA HIS A 54 -27.57 6.58 18.72
C HIS A 54 -26.57 5.80 19.57
N HIS A 55 -25.76 4.98 18.91
CA HIS A 55 -24.62 4.36 19.55
C HIS A 55 -23.61 5.44 20.00
N ARG A 56 -22.91 5.21 21.11
CA ARG A 56 -21.93 6.17 21.69
C ARG A 56 -20.87 6.63 20.68
N SER A 57 -20.56 5.81 19.68
CA SER A 57 -19.60 6.12 18.62
C SER A 57 -20.05 7.22 17.65
N ALA A 58 -21.34 7.60 17.65
CA ALA A 58 -21.85 8.69 16.81
C ALA A 58 -21.56 10.07 17.41
N PHE A 59 -21.01 10.14 18.62
CA PHE A 59 -20.75 11.37 19.34
C PHE A 59 -19.25 11.61 19.51
N ASN A 60 -18.86 12.89 19.56
CA ASN A 60 -17.51 13.31 19.92
C ASN A 60 -17.27 13.25 21.44
N SER A 61 -16.11 13.71 21.90
CA SER A 61 -15.74 13.75 23.34
C SER A 61 -16.61 14.69 24.18
N GLU A 62 -17.29 15.64 23.54
CA GLU A 62 -18.18 16.64 24.15
C GLU A 62 -19.66 16.21 24.08
N ASN A 63 -19.94 14.96 23.66
CA ASN A 63 -21.29 14.44 23.40
C ASN A 63 -22.07 15.15 22.28
N ASN A 64 -21.40 15.83 21.36
CA ASN A 64 -22.02 16.38 20.15
C ASN A 64 -22.03 15.32 19.03
N LEU A 65 -23.08 15.28 18.22
CA LEU A 65 -23.17 14.36 17.08
C LEU A 65 -22.12 14.69 16.03
N LEU A 66 -21.32 13.71 15.66
CA LEU A 66 -20.24 13.86 14.68
C LEU A 66 -20.74 14.36 13.32
N GLU A 67 -21.89 13.85 12.85
CA GLU A 67 -22.50 14.27 11.59
C GLU A 67 -22.75 15.79 11.55
N ILE A 68 -23.26 16.35 12.64
CA ILE A 68 -23.52 17.80 12.77
C ILE A 68 -22.20 18.57 12.78
N GLU A 69 -21.24 18.12 13.58
CA GLU A 69 -19.95 18.78 13.74
C GLU A 69 -19.12 18.80 12.45
N PHE A 70 -19.16 17.72 11.67
CA PHE A 70 -18.51 17.70 10.35
C PHE A 70 -19.19 18.67 9.38
N LEU A 71 -20.52 18.64 9.29
CA LEU A 71 -21.24 19.48 8.33
C LEU A 71 -21.11 20.98 8.65
N LYS A 72 -20.92 21.38 9.91
CA LYS A 72 -20.64 22.77 10.29
C LYS A 72 -19.36 23.33 9.67
N ILE A 73 -18.33 22.52 9.51
CA ILE A 73 -17.02 22.97 9.00
C ILE A 73 -16.87 22.78 7.48
N ILE A 74 -17.68 21.91 6.88
CA ILE A 74 -17.61 21.61 5.44
C ILE A 74 -18.27 22.71 4.61
N LYS A 75 -17.52 23.24 3.64
CA LYS A 75 -18.02 24.20 2.64
C LYS A 75 -17.52 23.79 1.26
N HIS A 76 -18.34 23.08 0.51
CA HIS A 76 -17.99 22.60 -0.83
C HIS A 76 -19.23 22.47 -1.72
N PRO A 77 -19.18 22.84 -3.02
CA PRO A 77 -20.34 22.77 -3.92
C PRO A 77 -20.90 21.35 -4.08
N ASN A 78 -20.05 20.33 -4.12
CA ASN A 78 -20.46 18.92 -4.25
C ASN A 78 -20.78 18.24 -2.92
N ILE A 79 -21.02 19.01 -1.85
CA ILE A 79 -21.44 18.47 -0.56
C ILE A 79 -22.65 19.28 -0.07
N VAL A 80 -23.58 18.62 0.60
CA VAL A 80 -24.73 19.28 1.21
C VAL A 80 -24.28 20.39 2.16
N SER A 81 -24.93 21.54 2.07
CA SER A 81 -24.55 22.71 2.84
C SER A 81 -25.31 22.77 4.16
N PHE A 82 -24.57 22.89 5.25
CA PHE A 82 -25.11 23.16 6.59
C PHE A 82 -25.81 24.52 6.63
N LYS A 83 -26.96 24.57 7.30
CA LYS A 83 -27.69 25.82 7.58
C LYS A 83 -27.74 26.12 9.07
N ASP A 84 -28.20 25.16 9.87
CA ASP A 84 -28.41 25.35 11.31
C ASP A 84 -28.47 24.00 12.05
N SER A 85 -28.36 24.01 13.38
CA SER A 85 -28.55 22.83 14.22
C SER A 85 -28.87 23.23 15.65
N GLY A 86 -29.65 22.41 16.36
CA GLY A 86 -29.95 22.64 17.76
C GLY A 86 -30.54 21.42 18.44
N GLU A 87 -31.19 21.66 19.58
CA GLU A 87 -31.86 20.63 20.36
C GLU A 87 -33.34 20.97 20.51
N LEU A 88 -34.20 19.95 20.50
CA LEU A 88 -35.64 20.08 20.64
C LEU A 88 -36.13 19.12 21.72
N ILE A 89 -36.98 19.61 22.62
CA ILE A 89 -37.73 18.75 23.54
C ILE A 89 -39.15 18.60 23.00
N PHE A 90 -39.55 17.37 22.71
CA PHE A 90 -40.90 17.06 22.22
C PHE A 90 -41.43 15.82 22.94
N GLU A 91 -42.66 15.91 23.47
CA GLU A 91 -43.30 14.84 24.27
C GLU A 91 -42.39 14.29 25.40
N GLY A 92 -41.66 15.19 26.08
CA GLY A 92 -40.76 14.83 27.19
C GLY A 92 -39.47 14.12 26.77
N LYS A 93 -39.17 14.01 25.47
CA LYS A 93 -37.94 13.42 24.95
C LYS A 93 -37.06 14.48 24.30
N LYS A 94 -35.74 14.32 24.47
CA LYS A 94 -34.72 15.20 23.88
C LYS A 94 -34.30 14.69 22.51
N PHE A 95 -34.32 15.57 21.53
CA PHE A 95 -33.88 15.34 20.16
C PHE A 95 -32.82 16.37 19.77
N GLY A 96 -31.89 15.98 18.90
CA GLY A 96 -31.07 16.94 18.16
C GLY A 96 -31.69 17.19 16.79
N PHE A 97 -31.55 18.37 16.23
CA PHE A 97 -31.91 18.63 14.84
C PHE A 97 -30.76 19.23 14.05
N LEU A 98 -30.72 18.93 12.77
CA LEU A 98 -29.79 19.48 11.78
C LEU A 98 -30.60 19.98 10.59
N VAL A 99 -30.37 21.23 10.22
CA VAL A 99 -30.98 21.88 9.07
C VAL A 99 -29.94 22.02 7.97
N LEU A 100 -30.30 21.53 6.78
CA LEU A 100 -29.50 21.52 5.58
C LEU A 100 -30.22 22.31 4.48
N ASN A 101 -29.46 22.97 3.61
CA ASN A 101 -30.02 23.62 2.44
C ASN A 101 -30.77 22.61 1.56
N PHE A 102 -31.93 23.02 1.07
CA PHE A 102 -32.68 22.21 0.12
C PHE A 102 -31.93 22.11 -1.21
N ILE A 103 -31.81 20.90 -1.74
CA ILE A 103 -31.25 20.62 -3.06
C ILE A 103 -32.43 20.27 -3.98
N THR A 104 -32.55 20.96 -5.10
CA THR A 104 -33.65 20.78 -6.05
C THR A 104 -33.32 19.62 -6.99
N GLY A 105 -33.84 18.43 -6.71
CA GLY A 105 -33.62 17.28 -7.58
C GLY A 105 -33.97 15.96 -6.91
N GLU A 106 -33.22 14.92 -7.26
CA GLU A 106 -33.47 13.53 -6.84
C GLU A 106 -32.18 12.83 -6.41
N THR A 107 -32.31 11.72 -5.70
CA THR A 107 -31.17 10.86 -5.39
C THR A 107 -30.71 10.08 -6.61
N LEU A 108 -29.43 9.72 -6.65
CA LEU A 108 -28.89 8.89 -7.72
C LEU A 108 -29.57 7.51 -7.77
N ALA A 109 -30.00 6.98 -6.61
CA ALA A 109 -30.80 5.75 -6.53
C ALA A 109 -32.15 5.88 -7.25
N GLU A 110 -32.85 7.00 -7.09
CA GLU A 110 -34.12 7.28 -7.79
C GLU A 110 -33.88 7.39 -9.31
N ARG A 111 -32.81 8.09 -9.72
CA ARG A 111 -32.43 8.20 -11.14
C ARG A 111 -32.20 6.83 -11.78
N ILE A 112 -31.34 5.99 -11.18
CA ILE A 112 -31.02 4.63 -11.67
C ILE A 112 -32.29 3.76 -11.76
N SER A 113 -33.21 3.90 -10.81
CA SER A 113 -34.44 3.08 -10.79
C SER A 113 -35.42 3.41 -11.93
N ARG A 114 -35.36 4.63 -12.46
CA ARG A 114 -36.23 5.10 -13.55
C ARG A 114 -35.59 4.88 -14.92
N GLU A 115 -34.29 5.17 -15.02
CA GLU A 115 -33.57 5.17 -16.29
C GLU A 115 -32.13 4.71 -16.07
N GLN A 116 -31.71 3.69 -16.81
CA GLN A 116 -30.30 3.29 -16.85
C GLN A 116 -29.50 4.30 -17.68
N LEU A 117 -28.29 4.62 -17.22
CA LEU A 117 -27.42 5.56 -17.92
C LEU A 117 -27.06 5.04 -19.31
N SER A 118 -27.29 5.89 -20.32
CA SER A 118 -27.00 5.61 -21.73
C SER A 118 -25.75 6.30 -22.25
N SER A 119 -25.17 7.22 -21.47
CA SER A 119 -24.01 8.03 -21.85
C SER A 119 -22.93 8.03 -20.78
N LEU A 120 -21.68 7.82 -21.19
CA LEU A 120 -20.52 7.97 -20.31
C LEU A 120 -20.29 9.42 -19.87
N TYR A 121 -20.77 10.42 -20.62
CA TYR A 121 -20.63 11.82 -20.22
C TYR A 121 -21.33 12.07 -18.89
N ASP A 122 -22.58 11.62 -18.75
CA ASP A 122 -23.36 11.77 -17.52
C ASP A 122 -22.72 11.00 -16.36
N LEU A 123 -22.21 9.79 -16.62
CA LEU A 123 -21.45 9.02 -15.63
C LEU A 123 -20.23 9.81 -15.15
N LYS A 124 -19.44 10.38 -16.07
CA LYS A 124 -18.25 11.17 -15.73
C LYS A 124 -18.61 12.40 -14.92
N GLN A 125 -19.67 13.12 -15.28
CA GLN A 125 -20.13 14.31 -14.54
C GLN A 125 -20.54 13.96 -13.11
N ILE A 126 -21.35 12.91 -12.94
CA ILE A 126 -21.82 12.47 -11.62
C ILE A 126 -20.65 12.04 -10.75
N LEU A 127 -19.78 11.17 -11.26
CA LEU A 127 -18.62 10.68 -10.50
C LEU A 127 -17.61 11.79 -10.22
N SER A 128 -17.39 12.72 -11.14
CA SER A 128 -16.49 13.86 -10.91
C SER A 128 -16.99 14.75 -9.78
N GLY A 129 -18.30 14.99 -9.69
CA GLY A 129 -18.87 15.73 -8.55
C GLY A 129 -18.61 15.03 -7.22
N VAL A 130 -18.84 13.72 -7.16
CA VAL A 130 -18.57 12.92 -5.95
C VAL A 130 -17.09 12.92 -5.60
N LEU A 131 -16.21 12.68 -6.58
CA LEU A 131 -14.76 12.68 -6.39
C LEU A 131 -14.23 14.05 -5.97
N ASN A 132 -14.77 15.15 -6.50
CA ASN A 132 -14.42 16.51 -6.05
C ASN A 132 -14.80 16.74 -4.58
N GLY A 133 -16.00 16.29 -4.18
CA GLY A 133 -16.42 16.32 -2.78
C GLY A 133 -15.50 15.51 -1.87
N LEU A 134 -15.16 14.28 -2.26
CA LEU A 134 -14.24 13.43 -1.51
C LEU A 134 -12.83 14.01 -1.45
N ASN A 135 -12.32 14.56 -2.56
CA ASN A 135 -11.00 15.21 -2.60
C ASN A 135 -10.92 16.35 -1.57
N TYR A 136 -11.98 17.16 -1.47
CA TYR A 136 -12.08 18.18 -0.44
C TYR A 136 -12.07 17.59 0.97
N LEU A 137 -12.90 16.59 1.25
CA LEU A 137 -13.00 15.95 2.58
C LEU A 137 -11.69 15.29 3.02
N HIS A 138 -11.02 14.59 2.10
CA HIS A 138 -9.77 13.89 2.33
C HIS A 138 -8.58 14.87 2.45
N GLY A 139 -8.70 16.06 1.87
CA GLY A 139 -7.70 17.14 1.93
C GLY A 139 -7.83 18.08 3.14
N LEU A 140 -8.84 17.91 4.00
CA LEU A 140 -8.95 18.69 5.24
C LEU A 140 -7.77 18.39 6.19
N PRO A 141 -7.36 19.35 7.06
CA PRO A 141 -6.28 19.11 8.04
C PRO A 141 -6.52 17.89 8.93
N GLU A 142 -7.79 17.64 9.26
CA GLU A 142 -8.30 16.39 9.82
C GLU A 142 -9.15 15.72 8.75
N PRO A 143 -8.60 14.76 7.96
CA PRO A 143 -9.33 14.14 6.86
C PRO A 143 -10.61 13.47 7.34
N ILE A 144 -11.70 13.70 6.63
CA ILE A 144 -13.00 13.08 6.92
C ILE A 144 -13.22 11.93 5.94
N ILE A 145 -13.32 10.71 6.45
CA ILE A 145 -13.69 9.53 5.65
C ILE A 145 -15.21 9.38 5.72
N HIS A 146 -15.89 9.34 4.59
CA HIS A 146 -17.34 9.34 4.52
C HIS A 146 -17.94 7.99 4.94
N ASN A 147 -17.30 6.88 4.58
CA ASN A 147 -17.63 5.48 4.90
C ASN A 147 -18.95 4.95 4.32
N GLU A 148 -19.81 5.78 3.73
CA GLU A 148 -21.09 5.35 3.14
C GLU A 148 -21.41 6.07 1.81
N ILE A 149 -20.49 6.03 0.86
CA ILE A 149 -20.78 6.51 -0.50
C ILE A 149 -21.64 5.46 -1.22
N THR A 150 -22.90 5.82 -1.48
CA THR A 150 -23.89 4.98 -2.15
C THR A 150 -24.81 5.83 -3.02
N PRO A 151 -25.56 5.24 -3.98
CA PRO A 151 -26.51 6.02 -4.78
C PRO A 151 -27.63 6.70 -3.97
N GLN A 152 -27.91 6.23 -2.74
CA GLN A 152 -28.91 6.86 -1.86
C GLN A 152 -28.37 8.12 -1.17
N ASN A 153 -27.05 8.22 -1.03
CA ASN A 153 -26.36 9.32 -0.34
C ASN A 153 -25.72 10.31 -1.33
N ILE A 154 -26.02 10.17 -2.63
CA ILE A 154 -25.66 11.10 -3.69
C ILE A 154 -26.95 11.71 -4.24
N MET A 155 -27.05 13.04 -4.19
CA MET A 155 -28.17 13.80 -4.75
C MET A 155 -27.72 14.51 -6.02
N LEU A 156 -28.55 14.50 -7.05
CA LEU A 156 -28.35 15.27 -8.27
C LEU A 156 -29.13 16.57 -8.13
N ASP A 157 -28.42 17.69 -8.09
CA ASP A 157 -29.02 19.03 -8.12
C ASP A 157 -29.30 19.42 -9.57
N LEU A 158 -30.59 19.61 -9.87
CA LEU A 158 -31.13 19.92 -11.19
C LEU A 158 -31.52 21.41 -11.31
N SER A 159 -30.98 22.26 -10.43
CA SER A 159 -31.26 23.71 -10.45
C SER A 159 -30.65 24.41 -11.66
N ASP A 160 -29.53 23.89 -12.17
CA ASP A 160 -28.81 24.38 -13.35
C ASP A 160 -28.98 23.42 -14.54
N ASP A 161 -28.58 23.86 -15.74
CA ASP A 161 -28.67 23.05 -16.97
C ASP A 161 -27.87 21.73 -16.89
N ILE A 162 -26.78 21.73 -16.11
CA ILE A 162 -25.92 20.55 -15.92
C ILE A 162 -26.10 20.03 -14.49
N PRO A 163 -26.66 18.81 -14.31
CA PRO A 163 -26.85 18.21 -13.00
C PRO A 163 -25.56 18.18 -12.17
N GLN A 164 -25.61 18.69 -10.94
CA GLN A 164 -24.46 18.68 -10.03
C GLN A 164 -24.64 17.61 -8.96
N ALA A 165 -23.73 16.63 -8.91
CA ALA A 165 -23.74 15.63 -7.85
C ALA A 165 -23.29 16.22 -6.51
N ARG A 166 -24.07 15.95 -5.45
CA ARG A 166 -23.80 16.39 -4.07
C ARG A 166 -23.91 15.22 -3.10
N ILE A 167 -22.95 15.12 -2.18
CA ILE A 167 -22.95 14.13 -1.09
C ILE A 167 -23.85 14.64 0.06
N ILE A 168 -24.81 13.84 0.55
CA ILE A 168 -25.89 14.34 1.43
C ILE A 168 -26.03 13.71 2.83
N ASP A 169 -25.38 12.59 3.16
CA ASP A 169 -25.56 11.91 4.46
C ASP A 169 -24.23 11.50 5.10
N PHE A 170 -23.90 12.10 6.25
CA PHE A 170 -22.62 11.92 6.94
C PHE A 170 -22.74 11.09 8.22
N GLY A 171 -23.81 10.30 8.39
CA GLY A 171 -24.06 9.52 9.61
C GLY A 171 -22.94 8.54 9.99
N TYR A 172 -22.24 7.98 9.00
CA TYR A 172 -21.09 7.09 9.22
C TYR A 172 -19.74 7.76 9.01
N ALA A 173 -19.70 9.05 8.70
CA ALA A 173 -18.45 9.75 8.50
C ALA A 173 -17.62 9.77 9.78
N ARG A 174 -16.29 9.69 9.66
CA ARG A 174 -15.34 9.71 10.78
C ARG A 174 -14.11 10.55 10.42
N SER A 175 -13.52 11.24 11.40
CA SER A 175 -12.16 11.77 11.23
C SER A 175 -11.19 10.59 11.14
N PHE A 176 -10.22 10.68 10.23
CA PHE A 176 -9.21 9.67 9.99
C PHE A 176 -8.36 9.36 11.23
N HIS A 177 -8.16 10.33 12.14
CA HIS A 177 -7.40 10.14 13.39
C HIS A 177 -8.24 9.52 14.51
N LYS A 178 -9.57 9.61 14.43
CA LYS A 178 -10.52 9.07 15.42
C LYS A 178 -11.28 7.81 14.94
N SER A 179 -11.03 7.34 13.72
CA SER A 179 -11.67 6.17 13.11
C SER A 179 -11.29 4.83 13.75
N SER A 180 -10.32 4.81 14.66
CA SER A 180 -9.78 3.64 15.36
C SER A 180 -10.66 3.10 16.51
N LYS A 181 -11.80 3.74 16.82
CA LYS A 181 -12.80 3.19 17.75
C LYS A 181 -13.82 2.36 16.99
N VAL A 182 -14.12 1.16 17.49
CA VAL A 182 -15.26 0.35 17.02
C VAL A 182 -16.50 1.24 16.99
N TYR A 183 -17.05 1.46 15.81
CA TYR A 183 -18.26 2.27 15.63
C TYR A 183 -19.39 1.42 15.08
N ASN A 184 -20.63 1.79 15.40
CA ASN A 184 -21.78 1.01 14.96
C ASN A 184 -21.88 1.04 13.43
N LYS A 185 -21.79 -0.14 12.82
CA LYS A 185 -21.86 -0.32 11.37
C LYS A 185 -23.24 -0.79 10.91
N GLU A 186 -24.20 -0.95 11.83
CA GLU A 186 -25.56 -1.45 11.57
C GLU A 186 -26.31 -0.54 10.60
N GLY A 187 -26.76 -1.10 9.47
CA GLY A 187 -27.44 -0.35 8.41
C GLY A 187 -26.58 -0.02 7.18
N LEU A 188 -25.25 -0.16 7.26
CA LEU A 188 -24.36 0.01 6.10
C LEU A 188 -24.70 -0.99 4.99
N ASN A 189 -24.80 -0.50 3.76
CA ASN A 189 -24.95 -1.35 2.59
C ASN A 189 -23.59 -1.95 2.18
N LEU A 190 -23.32 -3.17 2.63
CA LEU A 190 -22.02 -3.84 2.47
C LEU A 190 -21.62 -4.09 1.00
N ASN A 191 -22.55 -4.02 0.05
CA ASN A 191 -22.22 -4.14 -1.38
C ASN A 191 -21.30 -3.00 -1.87
N TYR A 192 -21.32 -1.83 -1.22
CA TYR A 192 -20.49 -0.67 -1.58
C TYR A 192 -19.28 -0.49 -0.64
N VAL A 193 -19.25 -1.20 0.48
CA VAL A 193 -18.21 -1.03 1.51
C VAL A 193 -16.99 -1.88 1.16
N ALA A 194 -15.81 -1.30 1.22
CA ALA A 194 -14.55 -2.01 0.95
C ALA A 194 -14.29 -3.14 1.98
N SER A 195 -13.60 -4.21 1.56
CA SER A 195 -13.44 -5.42 2.38
C SER A 195 -12.64 -5.17 3.67
N GLU A 196 -11.64 -4.29 3.62
CA GLU A 196 -10.84 -3.91 4.78
C GLU A 196 -11.65 -3.18 5.88
N CYS A 197 -12.76 -2.52 5.50
CA CYS A 197 -13.67 -1.86 6.45
C CYS A 197 -14.39 -2.87 7.36
N PHE A 198 -14.50 -4.15 6.96
CA PHE A 198 -15.08 -5.19 7.83
C PHE A 198 -14.20 -5.39 9.07
N ASN A 199 -12.88 -5.22 8.91
CA ASN A 199 -11.90 -5.25 9.99
C ASN A 199 -11.63 -3.87 10.65
N ASN A 200 -12.49 -2.88 10.40
CA ASN A 200 -12.38 -1.50 10.91
C ASN A 200 -11.20 -0.68 10.34
N PHE A 201 -10.69 -1.04 9.16
CA PHE A 201 -9.73 -0.19 8.45
C PHE A 201 -10.48 0.74 7.51
N TYR A 202 -10.49 2.03 7.83
CA TYR A 202 -11.16 3.07 7.07
C TYR A 202 -10.14 4.10 6.60
N SER A 203 -10.15 4.38 5.31
CA SER A 203 -9.18 5.28 4.67
C SER A 203 -9.81 6.01 3.48
N PRO A 204 -9.15 7.04 2.91
CA PRO A 204 -9.59 7.65 1.66
C PRO A 204 -9.86 6.59 0.57
N GLN A 205 -8.99 5.57 0.46
CA GLN A 205 -9.10 4.50 -0.53
C GLN A 205 -10.35 3.62 -0.33
N SER A 206 -10.90 3.57 0.88
CA SER A 206 -12.17 2.86 1.14
C SER A 206 -13.38 3.61 0.57
N ASP A 207 -13.40 4.95 0.62
CA ASP A 207 -14.41 5.76 -0.07
C ASP A 207 -14.27 5.64 -1.60
N LEU A 208 -13.03 5.59 -2.11
CA LEU A 208 -12.77 5.43 -3.56
C LEU A 208 -13.24 4.07 -4.09
N PHE A 209 -13.12 3.01 -3.29
CA PHE A 209 -13.74 1.72 -3.62
C PHE A 209 -15.26 1.85 -3.72
N SER A 210 -15.89 2.56 -2.78
CA SER A 210 -17.34 2.81 -2.83
C SER A 210 -17.75 3.60 -4.06
N VAL A 211 -16.94 4.58 -4.50
CA VAL A 211 -17.13 5.27 -5.80
C VAL A 211 -17.02 4.28 -6.97
N GLY A 212 -16.05 3.37 -6.96
CA GLY A 212 -15.96 2.28 -7.94
C GLY A 212 -17.19 1.37 -7.97
N ALA A 213 -17.76 1.05 -6.81
CA ALA A 213 -19.00 0.27 -6.72
C ALA A 213 -20.22 1.04 -7.23
N VAL A 214 -20.27 2.37 -7.00
CA VAL A 214 -21.28 3.26 -7.60
C VAL A 214 -21.11 3.31 -9.12
N MET A 215 -19.88 3.47 -9.62
CA MET A 215 -19.57 3.46 -11.06
C MET A 215 -20.03 2.16 -11.72
N TYR A 216 -19.74 1.01 -11.11
CA TYR A 216 -20.21 -0.29 -11.59
C TYR A 216 -21.75 -0.34 -11.66
N HIS A 217 -22.43 0.12 -10.62
CA HIS A 217 -23.89 0.13 -10.57
C HIS A 217 -24.50 1.05 -11.64
N LEU A 218 -23.91 2.21 -11.87
CA LEU A 218 -24.35 3.12 -12.93
C LEU A 218 -24.25 2.48 -14.32
N LEU A 219 -23.18 1.71 -14.57
CA LEU A 219 -22.97 1.02 -15.84
C LEU A 219 -23.91 -0.19 -16.01
N PHE A 220 -24.06 -1.01 -14.97
CA PHE A 220 -24.63 -2.36 -15.10
C PHE A 220 -25.95 -2.58 -14.35
N GLY A 221 -26.50 -1.54 -13.71
CA GLY A 221 -27.82 -1.58 -13.05
C GLY A 221 -27.88 -2.36 -11.73
N LYS A 222 -26.78 -2.95 -11.27
CA LYS A 222 -26.62 -3.57 -9.93
C LYS A 222 -25.21 -3.32 -9.40
N PRO A 223 -24.98 -3.30 -8.08
CA PRO A 223 -23.63 -3.18 -7.53
C PRO A 223 -22.75 -4.41 -7.85
N PRO A 224 -21.42 -4.30 -7.75
CA PRO A 224 -20.50 -5.39 -8.12
C PRO A 224 -20.63 -6.56 -7.15
N TRP A 225 -20.52 -7.79 -7.67
CA TRP A 225 -20.70 -9.04 -6.91
C TRP A 225 -22.00 -9.12 -6.10
N PHE A 226 -23.07 -8.49 -6.59
CA PHE A 226 -24.31 -8.33 -5.84
C PHE A 226 -24.85 -9.65 -5.26
N LYS A 227 -25.12 -9.62 -3.96
CA LYS A 227 -25.93 -10.63 -3.28
C LYS A 227 -27.07 -9.98 -2.53
N ASP A 228 -28.20 -10.68 -2.54
CA ASP A 228 -29.32 -10.33 -1.67
C ASP A 228 -28.99 -10.72 -0.23
N ILE A 229 -28.44 -9.75 0.50
CA ILE A 229 -28.07 -9.86 1.92
C ILE A 229 -29.25 -9.63 2.86
N SER A 230 -30.42 -9.27 2.34
CA SER A 230 -31.61 -8.90 3.11
C SER A 230 -32.09 -10.05 4.01
N LYS A 231 -31.82 -11.29 3.60
CA LYS A 231 -32.20 -12.52 4.32
C LYS A 231 -31.30 -12.84 5.52
N PHE A 232 -30.16 -12.16 5.64
CA PHE A 232 -29.09 -12.48 6.59
C PHE A 232 -28.79 -11.32 7.56
N ILE A 233 -29.60 -10.25 7.55
CA ILE A 233 -29.41 -9.03 8.36
C ILE A 233 -29.22 -9.32 9.85
N ALA A 234 -29.78 -10.42 10.37
CA ALA A 234 -29.66 -10.82 11.77
C ALA A 234 -28.24 -11.35 12.16
N ASP A 235 -27.43 -11.77 11.19
CA ASP A 235 -26.09 -12.32 11.43
C ASP A 235 -25.07 -11.65 10.50
N ARG A 236 -24.58 -10.50 10.95
CA ARG A 236 -23.68 -9.64 10.19
C ARG A 236 -22.39 -10.34 9.77
N THR A 237 -21.80 -11.15 10.65
CA THR A 237 -20.54 -11.86 10.38
C THR A 237 -20.71 -12.81 9.18
N LYS A 238 -21.83 -13.55 9.12
CA LYS A 238 -22.15 -14.38 7.95
C LYS A 238 -22.30 -13.57 6.67
N VAL A 239 -22.88 -12.38 6.75
CA VAL A 239 -23.00 -11.50 5.56
C VAL A 239 -21.63 -11.04 5.06
N GLU A 240 -20.75 -10.64 5.97
CA GLU A 240 -19.38 -10.22 5.64
C GLU A 240 -18.61 -11.36 4.96
N ASP A 241 -18.69 -12.59 5.48
CA ASP A 241 -18.06 -13.78 4.89
C ASP A 241 -18.59 -14.09 3.48
N ILE A 242 -19.92 -14.03 3.27
CA ILE A 242 -20.54 -14.26 1.95
C ILE A 242 -20.03 -13.22 0.93
N ILE A 243 -19.92 -11.95 1.33
CA ILE A 243 -19.43 -10.90 0.43
C ILE A 243 -17.96 -11.11 0.10
N ILE A 244 -17.12 -11.47 1.08
CA ILE A 244 -15.71 -11.78 0.84
C ILE A 244 -15.57 -12.94 -0.14
N GLU A 245 -16.37 -14.00 0.01
CA GLU A 245 -16.35 -15.16 -0.88
C GLU A 245 -16.74 -14.79 -2.31
N GLU A 246 -17.79 -14.00 -2.50
CA GLU A 246 -18.21 -13.54 -3.82
C GLU A 246 -17.17 -12.62 -4.49
N ARG A 247 -16.50 -11.75 -3.72
CA ARG A 247 -15.44 -10.86 -4.21
C ARG A 247 -14.17 -11.59 -4.65
N ARG A 248 -14.00 -12.87 -4.31
CA ARG A 248 -12.91 -13.71 -4.86
C ARG A 248 -13.18 -14.16 -6.29
N LYS A 249 -14.42 -14.05 -6.77
CA LYS A 249 -14.77 -14.38 -8.15
C LYS A 249 -14.38 -13.23 -9.09
N PRO A 250 -14.07 -13.53 -10.36
CA PRO A 250 -13.87 -12.49 -11.37
C PRO A 250 -15.05 -11.50 -11.39
N LEU A 251 -14.74 -10.23 -11.65
CA LEU A 251 -15.76 -9.21 -11.82
C LEU A 251 -16.60 -9.55 -13.06
N ASP A 252 -17.90 -9.72 -12.88
CA ASP A 252 -18.82 -9.99 -13.97
C ASP A 252 -18.98 -8.74 -14.83
N ILE A 253 -18.81 -8.84 -16.15
CA ILE A 253 -19.04 -7.74 -17.09
C ILE A 253 -20.13 -8.23 -18.05
N PRO A 254 -21.36 -7.70 -17.95
CA PRO A 254 -22.47 -8.11 -18.80
C PRO A 254 -22.12 -7.98 -20.29
N LYS A 255 -22.50 -8.98 -21.11
CA LYS A 255 -22.17 -9.03 -22.54
C LYS A 255 -22.79 -7.87 -23.35
N ASP A 256 -23.89 -7.32 -22.86
CA ASP A 256 -24.60 -6.20 -23.48
C ASP A 256 -23.92 -4.84 -23.17
N SER A 257 -22.72 -4.84 -22.56
CA SER A 257 -21.96 -3.61 -22.29
C SER A 257 -21.59 -2.81 -23.55
N SER A 258 -21.66 -3.44 -24.73
CA SER A 258 -21.49 -2.78 -26.03
C SER A 258 -22.57 -1.77 -26.37
N ASP A 259 -23.72 -1.83 -25.68
CA ASP A 259 -24.84 -0.91 -25.92
C ASP A 259 -24.64 0.45 -25.22
N ILE A 260 -23.63 0.57 -24.35
CA ILE A 260 -23.24 1.82 -23.71
C ILE A 260 -22.36 2.62 -24.68
N ILE A 261 -22.82 3.81 -25.05
CA ILE A 261 -22.11 4.71 -25.97
C ILE A 261 -20.76 5.11 -25.35
N ASP A 262 -19.69 5.03 -26.15
CA ASP A 262 -18.29 5.33 -25.80
C ASP A 262 -17.65 4.41 -24.74
N PHE A 263 -18.29 3.27 -24.40
CA PHE A 263 -17.71 2.30 -23.48
C PHE A 263 -16.54 1.53 -24.12
N ASP A 264 -15.33 1.79 -23.62
CA ASP A 264 -14.09 1.21 -24.13
C ASP A 264 -13.29 0.46 -23.05
N GLU A 265 -12.15 -0.09 -23.47
CA GLU A 265 -11.24 -0.83 -22.59
C GLU A 265 -10.65 0.06 -21.48
N SER A 266 -10.56 1.38 -21.68
CA SER A 266 -10.01 2.30 -20.69
C SER A 266 -10.94 2.44 -19.48
N VAL A 267 -12.26 2.53 -19.72
CA VAL A 267 -13.28 2.59 -18.66
C VAL A 267 -13.27 1.31 -17.83
N LEU A 268 -13.11 0.16 -18.48
CA LEU A 268 -12.96 -1.13 -17.79
C LEU A 268 -11.72 -1.17 -16.89
N LYS A 269 -10.58 -0.64 -17.35
CA LYS A 269 -9.35 -0.59 -16.54
C LYS A 269 -9.51 0.32 -15.31
N VAL A 270 -10.13 1.48 -15.49
CA VAL A 270 -10.48 2.39 -14.38
C VAL A 270 -11.37 1.69 -13.36
N LEU A 271 -12.41 1.01 -13.83
CA LEU A 271 -13.34 0.27 -12.99
C LEU A 271 -12.66 -0.87 -12.21
N LYS A 272 -11.86 -1.70 -12.89
CA LYS A 272 -11.10 -2.79 -12.27
C LYS A 272 -10.10 -2.27 -11.23
N ARG A 273 -9.48 -1.12 -11.48
CA ARG A 273 -8.55 -0.48 -10.52
C ARG A 273 -9.29 0.04 -9.29
N ALA A 274 -10.43 0.71 -9.45
CA ALA A 274 -11.22 1.19 -8.33
C ALA A 274 -11.72 0.05 -7.42
N LEU A 275 -12.05 -1.10 -8.00
CA LEU A 275 -12.62 -2.26 -7.31
C LEU A 275 -11.59 -3.31 -6.83
N GLN A 276 -10.29 -3.00 -6.88
CA GLN A 276 -9.26 -3.91 -6.34
C GLN A 276 -9.53 -4.23 -4.87
N GLN A 277 -9.24 -5.45 -4.42
CA GLN A 277 -9.46 -5.80 -3.00
C GLN A 277 -8.39 -5.21 -2.09
N ASP A 278 -7.17 -5.07 -2.59
CA ASP A 278 -6.06 -4.43 -1.88
C ASP A 278 -6.07 -2.91 -2.09
N PRO A 279 -6.16 -2.09 -1.02
CA PRO A 279 -6.12 -0.63 -1.12
C PRO A 279 -4.88 -0.06 -1.81
N GLU A 280 -3.72 -0.74 -1.73
CA GLU A 280 -2.47 -0.28 -2.37
C GLU A 280 -2.57 -0.34 -3.91
N ASN A 281 -3.40 -1.26 -4.42
CA ASN A 281 -3.62 -1.43 -5.86
C ASN A 281 -4.77 -0.56 -6.41
N ARG A 282 -5.49 0.18 -5.56
CA ARG A 282 -6.55 1.12 -5.96
C ARG A 282 -5.98 2.49 -6.34
N PHE A 283 -6.88 3.41 -6.68
CA PHE A 283 -6.57 4.83 -6.72
C PHE A 283 -6.17 5.32 -5.33
N GLN A 284 -5.07 6.06 -5.25
CA GLN A 284 -4.51 6.55 -3.99
C GLN A 284 -5.13 7.88 -3.55
N SER A 285 -5.74 8.62 -4.48
CA SER A 285 -6.49 9.85 -4.20
C SER A 285 -7.70 10.00 -5.11
N ALA A 286 -8.68 10.80 -4.67
CA ALA A 286 -9.82 11.16 -5.51
C ALA A 286 -9.38 11.90 -6.78
N ASN A 287 -8.33 12.72 -6.69
CA ASN A 287 -7.77 13.43 -7.84
C ASN A 287 -7.18 12.46 -8.88
N GLU A 288 -6.43 11.43 -8.45
CA GLU A 288 -5.92 10.39 -9.36
C GLU A 288 -7.05 9.65 -10.06
N PHE A 289 -8.14 9.35 -9.34
CA PHE A 289 -9.32 8.72 -9.93
C PHE A 289 -9.97 9.65 -10.97
N THR A 290 -10.15 10.94 -10.66
CA THR A 290 -10.66 11.93 -11.62
C THR A 290 -9.81 12.00 -12.89
N GLN A 291 -8.48 12.07 -12.75
CA GLN A 291 -7.56 12.08 -13.89
C GLN A 291 -7.70 10.83 -14.76
N ALA A 292 -7.85 9.65 -14.14
CA ALA A 292 -8.05 8.40 -14.87
C ALA A 292 -9.39 8.37 -15.60
N LEU A 293 -10.45 8.84 -14.95
CA LEU A 293 -11.80 8.93 -15.51
C LEU A 293 -11.87 9.89 -16.71
N ASN A 294 -11.08 10.96 -16.67
CA ASN A 294 -10.92 11.92 -17.76
C ASN A 294 -10.00 11.42 -18.88
N GLY A 295 -9.27 10.32 -18.68
CA GLY A 295 -8.28 9.81 -19.63
C GLY A 295 -6.95 10.57 -19.63
N GLU A 296 -6.69 11.38 -18.60
CA GLU A 296 -5.44 12.15 -18.43
C GLU A 296 -4.26 11.26 -18.02
N ILE A 297 -4.54 10.09 -17.41
CA ILE A 297 -3.55 9.06 -17.08
C ILE A 297 -3.95 7.71 -17.65
N GLN A 298 -2.97 6.94 -18.12
CA GLN A 298 -3.19 5.57 -18.60
C GLN A 298 -3.13 4.57 -17.44
N ILE A 299 -4.09 3.64 -17.42
CA ILE A 299 -4.18 2.57 -16.42
C ILE A 299 -3.71 1.26 -17.06
N GLU A 300 -2.74 0.57 -16.44
CA GLU A 300 -2.31 -0.78 -16.87
C GLU A 300 -3.41 -1.81 -16.54
N ASP A 301 -3.59 -2.84 -17.38
CA ASP A 301 -4.64 -3.85 -17.19
C ASP A 301 -4.27 -4.86 -16.10
N VAL A 302 -5.12 -4.95 -15.07
CA VAL A 302 -4.88 -5.77 -13.87
C VAL A 302 -4.91 -7.27 -14.18
N ASP A 303 -5.68 -7.70 -15.18
CA ASP A 303 -5.77 -9.12 -15.56
C ASP A 303 -4.52 -9.61 -16.30
N THR A 304 -3.80 -8.72 -16.98
CA THR A 304 -2.53 -9.05 -17.64
C THR A 304 -1.43 -9.27 -16.58
N VAL A 305 -1.52 -8.57 -15.44
CA VAL A 305 -0.63 -8.78 -14.29
C VAL A 305 -0.90 -10.12 -13.62
N GLN A 306 -2.16 -10.56 -13.50
CA GLN A 306 -2.51 -11.83 -12.86
C GLN A 306 -2.32 -13.08 -13.76
N LYS A 307 -2.55 -12.99 -15.08
CA LYS A 307 -2.31 -14.12 -16.01
C LYS A 307 -0.83 -14.48 -16.18
N VAL A 308 0.07 -13.50 -16.11
CA VAL A 308 1.53 -13.74 -16.12
C VAL A 308 1.99 -14.44 -14.81
N ILE A 309 1.17 -14.40 -13.75
CA ILE A 309 1.46 -15.03 -12.46
C ILE A 309 0.89 -16.46 -12.35
N SER A 310 -0.14 -16.82 -13.14
CA SER A 310 -0.83 -18.10 -13.00
C SER A 310 -0.19 -19.28 -13.74
N ASP A 311 0.54 -19.04 -14.84
CA ASP A 311 1.09 -20.12 -15.70
C ASP A 311 2.52 -20.54 -15.33
N ASP A 312 3.24 -19.79 -14.49
CA ASP A 312 4.61 -20.08 -14.02
C ASP A 312 4.63 -20.88 -12.70
N LYS A 313 3.80 -21.93 -12.57
CA LYS A 313 3.94 -22.91 -11.49
C LYS A 313 4.78 -24.10 -11.94
N GLU A 314 6.10 -23.91 -11.98
CA GLU A 314 7.06 -24.88 -11.45
C GLU A 314 8.49 -24.29 -11.39
N LYS A 315 9.09 -24.41 -10.20
CA LYS A 315 10.47 -24.07 -9.79
C LYS A 315 10.76 -22.60 -9.48
N LYS A 316 11.33 -22.41 -8.28
CA LYS A 316 11.68 -21.13 -7.65
C LYS A 316 12.57 -20.27 -8.57
N ILE A 317 11.98 -19.26 -9.19
CA ILE A 317 12.67 -18.03 -9.61
C ILE A 317 11.89 -16.87 -8.99
N ILE A 318 12.57 -16.06 -8.19
CA ILE A 318 12.00 -14.89 -7.54
C ILE A 318 11.81 -13.81 -8.61
N LYS A 319 10.57 -13.51 -9.02
CA LYS A 319 10.23 -12.26 -9.71
C LYS A 319 9.64 -11.28 -8.71
N ILE A 320 10.30 -10.13 -8.51
CA ILE A 320 9.77 -8.98 -7.76
C ILE A 320 9.19 -7.94 -8.73
N GLN A 321 8.10 -7.32 -8.29
CA GLN A 321 7.24 -6.35 -8.97
C GLN A 321 7.89 -4.98 -9.25
N LYS A 322 7.27 -4.24 -10.18
CA LYS A 322 7.60 -2.88 -10.65
C LYS A 322 7.48 -1.83 -9.53
N GLY A 323 8.54 -1.03 -9.38
CA GLY A 323 8.56 0.21 -8.60
C GLY A 323 9.75 1.10 -8.97
N LYS A 324 9.77 1.59 -10.22
CA LYS A 324 10.43 2.83 -10.73
C LYS A 324 11.72 3.37 -10.07
N LYS A 325 12.66 2.53 -9.68
CA LYS A 325 14.11 2.83 -9.62
C LYS A 325 14.86 1.60 -10.12
N LYS A 326 15.72 1.74 -11.13
CA LYS A 326 16.52 0.64 -11.68
C LYS A 326 17.91 0.72 -11.05
N GLY A 327 18.47 -0.40 -10.60
CA GLY A 327 19.86 -0.42 -10.14
C GLY A 327 20.09 0.30 -8.81
N PHE A 328 21.21 1.01 -8.70
CA PHE A 328 21.68 1.64 -7.47
C PHE A 328 20.85 2.83 -7.00
N ASP A 329 19.99 3.39 -7.86
CA ASP A 329 19.00 4.40 -7.47
C ASP A 329 18.04 3.89 -6.38
N ALA A 330 17.81 2.56 -6.32
CA ALA A 330 16.98 1.92 -5.31
C ALA A 330 17.68 1.79 -3.94
N ILE A 331 18.99 2.02 -3.85
CA ILE A 331 19.76 2.00 -2.62
C ILE A 331 20.01 3.45 -2.20
N ALA A 332 19.46 3.91 -1.09
CA ALA A 332 19.86 5.19 -0.51
C ALA A 332 21.22 5.05 0.20
N GLY A 333 22.04 6.12 0.22
CA GLY A 333 23.36 6.09 0.83
C GLY A 333 24.33 5.10 0.14
N MET A 334 25.28 4.60 0.92
CA MET A 334 26.42 3.77 0.48
C MET A 334 27.25 4.44 -0.62
N ILE A 335 27.35 5.76 -0.57
CA ILE A 335 27.96 6.59 -1.64
C ILE A 335 29.41 6.18 -1.87
N GLU A 336 30.22 6.09 -0.81
CA GLU A 336 31.64 5.69 -0.91
C GLU A 336 31.81 4.33 -1.60
N LEU A 337 30.96 3.36 -1.26
CA LEU A 337 31.02 2.01 -1.85
C LEU A 337 30.64 2.04 -3.33
N LYS A 338 29.59 2.78 -3.69
CA LYS A 338 29.17 2.94 -5.09
C LYS A 338 30.25 3.63 -5.92
N GLU A 339 30.80 4.74 -5.41
CA GLU A 339 31.89 5.48 -6.06
C GLU A 339 33.15 4.63 -6.24
N GLN A 340 33.48 3.79 -5.26
CA GLN A 340 34.61 2.85 -5.37
C GLN A 340 34.36 1.79 -6.45
N MET A 341 33.15 1.26 -6.55
CA MET A 341 32.79 0.21 -7.50
C MET A 341 32.58 0.72 -8.93
N GLN A 342 32.21 2.00 -9.09
CA GLN A 342 31.82 2.58 -10.38
C GLN A 342 32.89 2.40 -11.47
N PRO A 343 34.11 2.96 -11.32
CA PRO A 343 35.14 2.85 -12.36
C PRO A 343 35.79 1.46 -12.41
N GLU A 344 35.80 0.73 -11.30
CA GLU A 344 36.52 -0.55 -11.21
C GLU A 344 35.74 -1.70 -11.86
N ILE A 345 34.42 -1.70 -11.73
CA ILE A 345 33.58 -2.86 -12.07
C ILE A 345 32.33 -2.44 -12.87
N ILE A 346 31.59 -1.42 -12.43
CA ILE A 346 30.25 -1.12 -12.98
C ILE A 346 30.34 -0.59 -14.41
N ASP A 347 31.26 0.34 -14.66
CA ASP A 347 31.47 0.89 -16.01
C ASP A 347 32.18 -0.12 -16.93
N ALA A 348 32.97 -1.01 -16.34
CA ALA A 348 33.84 -1.93 -17.04
C ALA A 348 33.13 -3.21 -17.49
N LEU A 349 32.20 -3.75 -16.69
CA LEU A 349 31.50 -5.00 -17.00
C LEU A 349 30.65 -4.95 -18.28
N PRO A 350 29.88 -3.88 -18.57
CA PRO A 350 29.12 -3.77 -19.82
C PRO A 350 30.01 -3.52 -21.05
N ASN A 351 31.24 -3.03 -20.86
CA ASN A 351 32.14 -2.58 -21.93
C ASN A 351 33.50 -3.32 -21.95
N PRO A 352 33.55 -4.67 -21.86
CA PRO A 352 34.80 -5.40 -21.63
C PRO A 352 35.83 -5.22 -22.76
N GLU A 353 35.36 -5.09 -24.02
CA GLU A 353 36.24 -4.89 -25.18
C GLU A 353 36.95 -3.54 -25.16
N GLU A 354 36.31 -2.50 -24.62
CA GLU A 354 36.90 -1.17 -24.52
C GLU A 354 38.04 -1.18 -23.50
N TYR A 355 37.81 -1.74 -22.32
CA TYR A 355 38.81 -1.86 -21.26
C TYR A 355 39.99 -2.75 -21.69
N ALA A 356 39.71 -3.83 -22.44
CA ALA A 356 40.76 -4.68 -23.00
C ALA A 356 41.69 -3.94 -23.98
N LYS A 357 41.22 -2.95 -24.75
CA LYS A 357 42.05 -2.13 -25.64
C LYS A 357 43.08 -1.29 -24.87
N TYR A 358 42.77 -0.93 -23.63
CA TYR A 358 43.68 -0.23 -22.72
C TYR A 358 44.54 -1.19 -21.88
N GLY A 359 44.46 -2.50 -22.13
CA GLY A 359 45.19 -3.52 -21.38
C GLY A 359 44.65 -3.76 -19.97
N VAL A 360 43.41 -3.34 -19.68
CA VAL A 360 42.77 -3.53 -18.37
C VAL A 360 42.07 -4.89 -18.36
N THR A 361 42.48 -5.76 -17.44
CA THR A 361 41.85 -7.06 -17.20
C THR A 361 40.77 -6.93 -16.13
N LEU A 362 39.54 -7.31 -16.47
CA LEU A 362 38.43 -7.39 -15.53
C LEU A 362 38.59 -8.62 -14.62
N PRO A 363 38.29 -8.50 -13.32
CA PRO A 363 38.22 -9.67 -12.46
C PRO A 363 37.00 -10.53 -12.83
N ASN A 364 37.12 -11.84 -12.68
CA ASN A 364 35.99 -12.77 -12.90
C ASN A 364 34.94 -12.69 -11.79
N GLY A 365 35.27 -12.07 -10.67
CA GLY A 365 34.33 -11.85 -9.59
C GLY A 365 34.85 -10.96 -8.46
N ILE A 366 33.97 -10.71 -7.50
CA ILE A 366 34.22 -9.85 -6.34
C ILE A 366 33.67 -10.49 -5.07
N LEU A 367 34.22 -10.10 -3.93
CA LEU A 367 33.78 -10.54 -2.62
C LEU A 367 33.16 -9.38 -1.84
N PHE A 368 31.90 -9.53 -1.46
CA PHE A 368 31.25 -8.71 -0.45
C PHE A 368 31.49 -9.31 0.94
N TYR A 369 32.09 -8.54 1.84
CA TYR A 369 32.31 -8.95 3.21
C TYR A 369 31.87 -7.88 4.19
N GLY A 370 31.50 -8.30 5.39
CA GLY A 370 31.11 -7.39 6.46
C GLY A 370 30.19 -8.07 7.47
N PRO A 371 29.69 -7.34 8.47
CA PRO A 371 28.84 -7.91 9.50
C PRO A 371 27.56 -8.54 8.92
N PRO A 372 26.99 -9.55 9.60
CA PRO A 372 25.72 -10.14 9.19
C PRO A 372 24.61 -9.10 9.11
N ARG A 373 23.64 -9.31 8.21
CA ARG A 373 22.41 -8.50 8.11
C ARG A 373 22.60 -7.02 7.72
N CYS A 374 23.74 -6.67 7.11
CA CYS A 374 23.99 -5.33 6.51
C CYS A 374 23.51 -5.18 5.05
N GLY A 375 22.74 -6.14 4.51
CA GLY A 375 22.16 -6.01 3.18
C GLY A 375 23.06 -6.43 1.99
N LYS A 376 24.09 -7.28 2.21
CA LYS A 376 24.97 -7.79 1.13
C LYS A 376 24.20 -8.38 -0.06
N THR A 377 23.21 -9.24 0.22
CA THR A 377 22.34 -9.86 -0.79
C THR A 377 21.47 -8.84 -1.53
N PHE A 378 20.98 -7.83 -0.81
CA PHE A 378 20.17 -6.75 -1.38
C PHE A 378 21.01 -5.86 -2.30
N PHE A 379 22.24 -5.53 -1.89
CA PHE A 379 23.17 -4.75 -2.69
C PHE A 379 23.56 -5.47 -3.98
N ALA A 380 23.89 -6.76 -3.91
CA ALA A 380 24.27 -7.56 -5.07
C ALA A 380 23.17 -7.65 -6.14
N LYS A 381 21.91 -7.75 -5.71
CA LYS A 381 20.78 -7.75 -6.63
C LYS A 381 20.70 -6.45 -7.43
N HIS A 382 20.79 -5.30 -6.76
CA HIS A 382 20.72 -4.00 -7.44
C HIS A 382 21.98 -3.69 -8.23
N PHE A 383 23.14 -4.22 -7.83
CA PHE A 383 24.35 -4.16 -8.64
C PHE A 383 24.12 -4.85 -10.00
N ALA A 384 23.44 -6.01 -10.02
CA ALA A 384 23.13 -6.68 -11.28
C ALA A 384 22.13 -5.90 -12.16
N GLU A 385 21.16 -5.24 -11.52
CA GLU A 385 20.24 -4.33 -12.21
C GLU A 385 20.95 -3.09 -12.77
N GLU A 386 21.96 -2.56 -12.06
CA GLU A 386 22.76 -1.40 -12.46
C GLU A 386 23.59 -1.72 -13.72
N VAL A 387 24.27 -2.87 -13.75
CA VAL A 387 25.06 -3.28 -14.92
C VAL A 387 24.20 -3.86 -16.05
N GLY A 388 22.93 -4.18 -15.78
CA GLY A 388 21.99 -4.73 -16.76
C GLY A 388 22.17 -6.22 -17.06
N PHE A 389 22.70 -7.00 -16.12
CA PHE A 389 23.00 -8.43 -16.31
C PHE A 389 21.91 -9.31 -15.68
N ASN A 390 21.77 -10.55 -16.16
CA ASN A 390 20.92 -11.53 -15.49
C ASN A 390 21.43 -11.82 -14.07
N TYR A 391 20.54 -12.10 -13.12
CA TYR A 391 20.92 -12.33 -11.72
C TYR A 391 20.48 -13.71 -11.26
N MET A 392 21.43 -14.55 -10.87
CA MET A 392 21.18 -15.87 -10.29
C MET A 392 21.66 -15.91 -8.84
N PHE A 393 20.74 -16.23 -7.92
CA PHE A 393 21.01 -16.29 -6.48
C PHE A 393 21.14 -17.73 -5.99
N PHE A 394 22.26 -18.02 -5.32
CA PHE A 394 22.53 -19.31 -4.68
C PHE A 394 22.93 -19.11 -3.22
N THR A 395 22.63 -20.12 -2.41
CA THR A 395 23.14 -20.23 -1.03
C THR A 395 24.10 -21.41 -0.98
N SER A 396 25.13 -21.33 -0.14
CA SER A 396 26.09 -22.43 0.05
C SER A 396 25.41 -23.74 0.46
N SER A 397 24.33 -23.69 1.24
CA SER A 397 23.53 -24.87 1.62
C SER A 397 22.73 -25.45 0.45
N GLY A 398 22.28 -24.63 -0.51
CA GLY A 398 21.60 -25.09 -1.72
C GLY A 398 22.52 -25.81 -2.71
N LEU A 399 23.81 -25.48 -2.70
CA LEU A 399 24.82 -26.10 -3.57
C LEU A 399 25.42 -27.37 -2.94
N LYS A 400 25.57 -27.40 -1.61
CA LYS A 400 26.11 -28.54 -0.87
C LYS A 400 25.15 -29.72 -0.80
N SER A 401 25.69 -30.92 -0.98
CA SER A 401 24.99 -32.19 -0.76
C SER A 401 25.77 -33.07 0.21
N ARG A 402 25.10 -34.05 0.83
CA ARG A 402 25.74 -35.10 1.63
C ARG A 402 26.64 -36.03 0.79
N TYR A 403 26.57 -35.94 -0.53
CA TYR A 403 27.39 -36.70 -1.47
C TYR A 403 28.35 -35.75 -2.21
N VAL A 404 29.64 -36.13 -2.29
CA VAL A 404 30.70 -35.33 -2.96
C VAL A 404 30.33 -35.02 -4.41
N ASN A 405 30.02 -36.07 -5.18
CA ASN A 405 29.71 -35.96 -6.62
C ASN A 405 28.52 -35.03 -6.88
N ALA A 406 27.50 -35.09 -6.02
CA ALA A 406 26.32 -34.24 -6.16
C ALA A 406 26.63 -32.75 -5.92
N THR A 407 27.58 -32.44 -5.03
CA THR A 407 28.01 -31.04 -4.82
C THR A 407 28.75 -30.49 -6.04
N GLN A 408 29.64 -31.28 -6.63
CA GLN A 408 30.35 -30.89 -7.86
C GLN A 408 29.38 -30.74 -9.04
N GLU A 409 28.44 -31.68 -9.21
CA GLU A 409 27.42 -31.58 -10.25
C GLU A 409 26.54 -30.34 -10.09
N ASN A 410 26.19 -29.96 -8.87
CA ASN A 410 25.41 -28.74 -8.62
C ASN A 410 26.18 -27.48 -9.01
N ILE A 411 27.48 -27.40 -8.69
CA ILE A 411 28.36 -26.30 -9.10
C ILE A 411 28.45 -26.25 -10.63
N ALA A 412 28.70 -27.39 -11.29
CA ALA A 412 28.78 -27.45 -12.75
C ALA A 412 27.46 -27.02 -13.42
N LYS A 413 26.32 -27.50 -12.93
CA LYS A 413 24.99 -27.11 -13.45
C LYS A 413 24.70 -25.62 -13.28
N MET A 414 25.08 -25.05 -12.13
CA MET A 414 24.96 -23.61 -11.89
C MET A 414 25.70 -22.80 -12.97
N PHE A 415 26.95 -23.16 -13.28
CA PHE A 415 27.73 -22.48 -14.32
C PHE A 415 27.16 -22.70 -15.72
N GLU A 416 26.71 -23.92 -16.04
CA GLU A 416 26.10 -24.22 -17.33
C GLU A 416 24.81 -23.39 -17.56
N GLU A 417 23.99 -23.24 -16.51
CA GLU A 417 22.77 -22.42 -16.56
C GLU A 417 23.11 -20.92 -16.68
N ALA A 418 24.13 -20.44 -15.97
CA ALA A 418 24.58 -19.05 -16.08
C ALA A 418 25.14 -18.72 -17.47
N GLU A 419 25.88 -19.65 -18.07
CA GLU A 419 26.44 -19.53 -19.43
C GLU A 419 25.34 -19.45 -20.49
N LYS A 420 24.30 -20.29 -20.37
CA LYS A 420 23.13 -20.26 -21.27
C LYS A 420 22.37 -18.94 -21.23
N ASN A 421 22.40 -18.26 -20.09
CA ASN A 421 21.72 -16.99 -19.88
C ASN A 421 22.68 -15.79 -19.95
N ALA A 422 23.93 -15.96 -20.39
CA ALA A 422 24.91 -14.87 -20.39
C ALA A 422 24.41 -13.64 -21.19
N PRO A 423 24.69 -12.40 -20.73
CA PRO A 423 25.54 -12.05 -19.58
C PRO A 423 24.83 -12.25 -18.23
N THR A 424 25.52 -12.89 -17.27
CA THR A 424 24.93 -13.31 -15.99
C THR A 424 25.85 -13.03 -14.80
N ILE A 425 25.27 -12.52 -13.72
CA ILE A 425 25.85 -12.45 -12.38
C ILE A 425 25.38 -13.65 -11.55
N ILE A 426 26.33 -14.44 -11.06
CA ILE A 426 26.10 -15.48 -10.06
C ILE A 426 26.41 -14.89 -8.69
N PHE A 427 25.40 -14.79 -7.83
CA PHE A 427 25.57 -14.42 -6.43
C PHE A 427 25.53 -15.66 -5.53
N ILE A 428 26.56 -15.85 -4.70
CA ILE A 428 26.65 -16.95 -3.74
C ILE A 428 26.74 -16.39 -2.33
N ASP A 429 25.67 -16.58 -1.54
CA ASP A 429 25.65 -16.19 -0.12
C ASP A 429 26.36 -17.22 0.76
N GLU A 430 26.93 -16.72 1.86
CA GLU A 430 27.74 -17.48 2.82
C GLU A 430 28.84 -18.31 2.15
N ILE A 431 29.51 -17.74 1.15
CA ILE A 431 30.45 -18.45 0.26
C ILE A 431 31.60 -19.13 1.01
N ASN A 432 31.96 -18.62 2.19
CA ASN A 432 32.95 -19.25 3.08
C ASN A 432 32.57 -20.66 3.51
N GLU A 433 31.27 -20.98 3.56
CA GLU A 433 30.84 -22.33 3.84
C GLU A 433 31.16 -23.25 2.67
N LEU A 434 30.88 -22.82 1.44
CA LEU A 434 31.17 -23.59 0.23
C LEU A 434 32.68 -23.71 -0.01
N LEU A 435 33.43 -22.65 0.30
CA LEU A 435 34.85 -22.49 -0.02
C LEU A 435 35.75 -22.28 1.22
N PRO A 436 35.74 -23.20 2.20
CA PRO A 436 36.51 -23.03 3.43
C PRO A 436 38.02 -23.21 3.20
N SER A 437 38.84 -22.55 4.02
CA SER A 437 40.30 -22.73 4.02
C SER A 437 40.71 -24.20 4.23
N ARG A 438 41.66 -24.67 3.41
CA ARG A 438 42.16 -26.05 3.37
C ARG A 438 43.05 -26.44 4.55
N ASP A 439 43.48 -25.47 5.35
CA ASP A 439 44.41 -25.65 6.48
C ASP A 439 43.74 -26.19 7.75
N SER A 440 42.40 -26.19 7.81
CA SER A 440 41.62 -26.81 8.88
C SER A 440 41.33 -28.29 8.59
N ASP A 441 40.80 -29.05 9.54
CA ASP A 441 40.24 -30.42 9.39
C ASP A 441 39.02 -30.46 8.44
N ALA A 442 39.12 -29.80 7.28
CA ALA A 442 38.09 -29.73 6.26
C ALA A 442 37.95 -31.13 5.63
N HIS A 443 36.75 -31.70 5.80
CA HIS A 443 36.33 -32.95 5.15
C HIS A 443 36.67 -32.94 3.65
N GLU A 444 37.05 -34.10 3.11
CA GLU A 444 37.38 -34.33 1.68
C GLU A 444 36.32 -33.75 0.73
N MET A 445 35.05 -33.73 1.16
CA MET A 445 33.92 -33.09 0.49
C MET A 445 34.13 -31.60 0.20
N SER A 446 34.59 -30.83 1.19
CA SER A 446 34.82 -29.39 1.05
C SER A 446 35.98 -29.09 0.10
N LYS A 447 37.05 -29.89 0.14
CA LYS A 447 38.19 -29.74 -0.77
C LYS A 447 37.79 -29.98 -2.23
N SER A 448 36.91 -30.94 -2.47
CA SER A 448 36.36 -31.24 -3.80
C SER A 448 35.52 -30.08 -4.36
N ALA A 449 34.65 -29.48 -3.54
CA ALA A 449 33.86 -28.31 -3.93
C ALA A 449 34.74 -27.09 -4.28
N VAL A 450 35.79 -26.83 -3.50
CA VAL A 450 36.74 -25.75 -3.80
C VAL A 450 37.45 -26.00 -5.13
N ASN A 451 37.91 -27.23 -5.39
CA ASN A 451 38.59 -27.57 -6.64
C ASN A 451 37.68 -27.41 -7.87
N GLU A 452 36.42 -27.83 -7.77
CA GLU A 452 35.45 -27.66 -8.86
C GLU A 452 35.20 -26.17 -9.14
N MET A 453 34.95 -25.38 -8.08
CA MET A 453 34.74 -23.94 -8.24
C MET A 453 35.97 -23.24 -8.85
N LEU A 454 37.19 -23.63 -8.45
CA LEU A 454 38.43 -23.09 -9.04
C LEU A 454 38.51 -23.40 -10.54
N ALA A 455 38.21 -24.65 -10.93
CA ALA A 455 38.25 -25.07 -12.33
C ALA A 455 37.22 -24.31 -13.19
N GLN A 456 36.05 -23.99 -12.65
CA GLN A 456 35.03 -23.22 -13.35
C GLN A 456 35.41 -21.74 -13.47
N MET A 457 35.89 -21.12 -12.38
CA MET A 457 36.20 -19.68 -12.30
C MET A 457 37.29 -19.20 -13.27
N ASP A 458 38.23 -20.05 -13.65
CA ASP A 458 39.33 -19.65 -14.53
C ASP A 458 38.83 -19.29 -15.96
N ARG A 459 37.59 -19.63 -16.35
CA ARG A 459 37.02 -19.39 -17.69
C ARG A 459 35.70 -18.60 -17.70
N THR A 460 35.29 -18.01 -16.59
CA THR A 460 33.95 -17.40 -16.49
C THR A 460 33.82 -16.06 -17.21
N GLY A 461 34.87 -15.24 -17.22
CA GLY A 461 34.86 -13.95 -17.91
C GLY A 461 34.63 -14.08 -19.42
N GLU A 462 35.28 -15.06 -20.07
CA GLU A 462 35.10 -15.36 -21.50
C GLU A 462 33.67 -15.83 -21.82
N LYS A 463 32.98 -16.40 -20.84
CA LYS A 463 31.62 -16.93 -20.94
C LYS A 463 30.54 -15.89 -20.59
N GLY A 464 30.92 -14.64 -20.33
CA GLY A 464 29.99 -13.59 -19.91
C GLY A 464 29.40 -13.82 -18.51
N ILE A 465 30.13 -14.53 -17.64
CA ILE A 465 29.71 -14.83 -16.26
C ILE A 465 30.58 -14.03 -15.28
N PHE A 466 29.93 -13.31 -14.37
CA PHE A 466 30.57 -12.59 -13.28
C PHE A 466 30.10 -13.13 -11.93
N ILE A 467 31.01 -13.29 -10.96
CA ILE A 467 30.69 -13.92 -9.68
C ILE A 467 30.73 -12.90 -8.55
N ILE A 468 29.71 -12.90 -7.70
CA ILE A 468 29.70 -12.14 -6.45
C ILE A 468 29.57 -13.13 -5.30
N GLY A 469 30.63 -13.26 -4.49
CA GLY A 469 30.57 -14.00 -3.24
C GLY A 469 30.20 -13.08 -2.07
N ALA A 470 29.36 -13.53 -1.15
CA ALA A 470 29.09 -12.80 0.10
C ALA A 470 29.50 -13.62 1.33
N THR A 471 30.09 -12.98 2.33
CA THR A 471 30.47 -13.63 3.59
C THR A 471 30.45 -12.69 4.80
N ASN A 472 30.28 -13.28 5.99
CA ASN A 472 30.54 -12.63 7.27
C ASN A 472 31.93 -12.98 7.83
N TYR A 473 32.63 -13.92 7.21
CA TYR A 473 33.88 -14.49 7.71
C TYR A 473 34.92 -14.54 6.58
N PRO A 474 35.44 -13.37 6.14
CA PRO A 474 36.37 -13.31 5.01
C PRO A 474 37.65 -14.12 5.25
N ASP A 475 38.12 -14.21 6.50
CA ASP A 475 39.31 -14.98 6.88
C ASP A 475 39.13 -16.51 6.77
N MET A 476 37.88 -16.99 6.63
CA MET A 476 37.58 -18.42 6.50
C MET A 476 37.58 -18.92 5.05
N ILE A 477 37.66 -18.01 4.07
CA ILE A 477 37.67 -18.37 2.65
C ILE A 477 39.05 -18.88 2.25
N ASP A 478 39.09 -19.90 1.41
CA ASP A 478 40.33 -20.38 0.79
C ASP A 478 41.11 -19.24 0.10
N PRO A 479 42.37 -18.97 0.48
CA PRO A 479 43.17 -17.90 -0.11
C PRO A 479 43.32 -18.00 -1.64
N ALA A 480 43.29 -19.20 -2.22
CA ALA A 480 43.36 -19.41 -3.67
C ALA A 480 42.15 -18.83 -4.40
N MET A 481 40.99 -18.70 -3.73
CA MET A 481 39.80 -18.06 -4.30
C MET A 481 39.89 -16.54 -4.33
N LEU A 482 40.71 -15.97 -3.45
CA LEU A 482 40.92 -14.52 -3.31
C LEU A 482 42.07 -13.99 -4.18
N GLY A 483 42.59 -14.82 -5.09
CA GLY A 483 43.68 -14.48 -6.01
C GLY A 483 43.21 -13.74 -7.27
N ALA A 484 44.19 -13.28 -8.05
CA ALA A 484 43.96 -12.56 -9.31
C ALA A 484 43.11 -13.39 -10.29
N GLY A 485 42.18 -12.74 -10.98
CA GLY A 485 41.27 -13.40 -11.93
C GLY A 485 40.17 -14.26 -11.27
N ARG A 486 39.94 -14.15 -9.95
CA ARG A 486 38.86 -14.83 -9.22
C ARG A 486 38.06 -13.82 -8.38
N LEU A 487 37.93 -14.00 -7.07
CA LEU A 487 37.33 -13.03 -6.15
C LEU A 487 38.37 -11.98 -5.75
N GLU A 488 38.92 -11.30 -6.74
CA GLU A 488 40.11 -10.46 -6.60
C GLU A 488 39.82 -9.20 -5.78
N LYS A 489 38.73 -8.49 -6.11
CA LYS A 489 38.32 -7.28 -5.41
C LYS A 489 37.41 -7.60 -4.24
N LYS A 490 37.65 -6.94 -3.11
CA LYS A 490 36.93 -7.17 -1.85
C LYS A 490 36.30 -5.86 -1.40
N PHE A 491 34.98 -5.82 -1.35
CA PHE A 491 34.24 -4.64 -0.94
C PHE A 491 33.61 -4.84 0.43
N TYR A 492 33.84 -3.87 1.31
CA TYR A 492 33.29 -3.86 2.64
C TYR A 492 31.85 -3.33 2.64
N ILE A 493 30.90 -4.14 3.09
CA ILE A 493 29.51 -3.75 3.29
C ILE A 493 29.24 -3.71 4.79
N GLY A 494 29.46 -2.52 5.36
CA GLY A 494 29.28 -2.22 6.78
C GLY A 494 27.83 -1.91 7.17
N PRO A 495 27.59 -1.55 8.44
CA PRO A 495 26.30 -1.02 8.88
C PRO A 495 25.84 0.15 7.99
N PRO A 496 24.51 0.30 7.78
CA PRO A 496 23.96 1.38 6.97
C PRO A 496 24.37 2.76 7.51
N ASP A 497 24.68 3.70 6.62
CA ASP A 497 24.91 5.11 6.95
C ASP A 497 23.59 5.82 7.32
N ALA A 498 23.66 7.08 7.75
CA ALA A 498 22.47 7.82 8.19
C ALA A 498 21.40 7.95 7.10
N GLU A 499 21.79 8.12 5.83
CA GLU A 499 20.86 8.21 4.70
C GLU A 499 20.16 6.88 4.43
N LEU A 500 20.91 5.77 4.44
CA LEU A 500 20.36 4.44 4.27
C LEU A 500 19.46 4.06 5.45
N ARG A 501 19.84 4.40 6.69
CA ARG A 501 18.98 4.16 7.86
C ARG A 501 17.66 4.91 7.76
N LYS A 502 17.70 6.18 7.36
CA LYS A 502 16.50 6.98 7.09
C LYS A 502 15.62 6.30 6.04
N ALA A 503 16.19 5.91 4.90
CA ALA A 503 15.45 5.24 3.84
C ALA A 503 14.90 3.88 4.27
N LEU A 504 15.61 3.13 5.13
CA LEU A 504 15.11 1.88 5.70
C LEU A 504 13.92 2.12 6.63
N PHE A 505 13.94 3.16 7.47
CA PHE A 505 12.78 3.53 8.27
C PHE A 505 11.60 3.92 7.38
N GLU A 506 11.81 4.76 6.36
CA GLU A 506 10.79 5.11 5.39
C GLU A 506 10.22 3.86 4.72
N LEU A 507 11.08 2.99 4.19
CA LEU A 507 10.71 1.74 3.53
C LEU A 507 9.89 0.81 4.44
N TYR A 508 10.34 0.59 5.66
CA TYR A 508 9.66 -0.36 6.55
C TYR A 508 8.39 0.24 7.15
N LEU A 509 8.28 1.56 7.28
CA LEU A 509 7.12 2.23 7.88
C LEU A 509 6.06 2.65 6.83
N ILE A 510 6.37 2.72 5.54
CA ILE A 510 5.48 3.25 4.49
C ILE A 510 4.10 2.56 4.43
N ASN A 511 4.05 1.25 4.66
CA ASN A 511 2.80 0.45 4.63
C ASN A 511 2.24 0.19 6.03
N ARG A 512 2.65 0.96 7.04
CA ARG A 512 2.25 0.78 8.44
C ARG A 512 1.39 1.95 8.93
N PRO A 513 0.51 1.73 9.93
CA PRO A 513 -0.33 2.80 10.46
C PRO A 513 0.51 3.77 11.28
N LEU A 514 1.13 4.76 10.63
CA LEU A 514 1.96 5.81 11.25
C LEU A 514 1.11 6.96 11.80
N ASP A 515 1.51 7.50 12.95
CA ASP A 515 1.05 8.81 13.43
C ASP A 515 1.76 9.94 12.68
N PHE A 516 1.28 11.17 12.81
CA PHE A 516 1.98 12.31 12.21
C PHE A 516 3.29 12.65 12.96
N GLY A 517 4.18 13.36 12.28
CA GLY A 517 5.40 13.89 12.88
C GLY A 517 6.50 12.84 13.11
N ILE A 518 6.52 11.77 12.31
CA ILE A 518 7.67 10.86 12.28
C ILE A 518 8.84 11.57 11.63
N ASP A 519 9.89 11.83 12.41
CA ASP A 519 11.13 12.42 11.91
C ASP A 519 12.12 11.31 11.59
N PHE A 520 12.17 10.92 10.32
CA PHE A 520 13.08 9.87 9.84
C PHE A 520 14.56 10.27 9.96
N ASN A 521 14.91 11.55 9.95
CA ASN A 521 16.29 11.98 10.18
C ASN A 521 16.66 11.76 11.65
N PHE A 522 15.77 12.14 12.58
CA PHE A 522 16.02 11.90 14.00
C PHE A 522 16.09 10.39 14.33
N LEU A 523 15.26 9.55 13.70
CA LEU A 523 15.36 8.10 13.83
C LEU A 523 16.70 7.55 13.33
N SER A 524 17.24 8.10 12.23
CA SER A 524 18.53 7.65 11.69
C SER A 524 19.72 8.06 12.58
N GLU A 525 19.62 9.20 13.26
CA GLU A 525 20.58 9.64 14.29
C GLU A 525 20.53 8.74 15.53
N LEU A 526 19.33 8.40 16.02
CA LEU A 526 19.14 7.55 17.19
C LEU A 526 19.60 6.09 16.99
N THR A 527 19.76 5.66 15.74
CA THR A 527 20.09 4.27 15.37
C THR A 527 21.49 4.13 14.78
N GLU A 528 22.43 4.96 15.21
CA GLU A 528 23.84 4.78 14.86
C GLU A 528 24.34 3.37 15.23
N ASN A 529 25.04 2.72 14.29
CA ASN A 529 25.56 1.35 14.39
C ASN A 529 24.52 0.21 14.35
N TYR A 530 23.24 0.52 14.14
CA TYR A 530 22.22 -0.52 13.91
C TYR A 530 22.37 -1.09 12.49
N VAL A 531 22.27 -2.41 12.36
CA VAL A 531 22.25 -3.06 11.04
C VAL A 531 20.85 -3.01 10.42
N SER A 532 20.73 -3.27 9.11
CA SER A 532 19.45 -3.15 8.39
C SER A 532 18.33 -3.98 9.03
N ALA A 533 18.63 -5.20 9.49
CA ALA A 533 17.67 -6.04 10.19
C ALA A 533 17.26 -5.54 11.58
N ASP A 534 18.11 -4.75 12.25
CA ASP A 534 17.74 -4.15 13.53
C ASP A 534 16.68 -3.07 13.31
N ILE A 535 16.80 -2.28 12.24
CA ILE A 535 15.80 -1.27 11.88
C ILE A 535 14.46 -1.93 11.56
N GLU A 536 14.47 -3.00 10.76
CA GLU A 536 13.27 -3.79 10.50
C GLU A 536 12.66 -4.33 11.80
N TYR A 537 13.49 -4.84 12.71
CA TYR A 537 13.06 -5.33 14.01
C TYR A 537 12.43 -4.23 14.87
N LEU A 538 13.06 -3.06 14.98
CA LEU A 538 12.54 -1.91 15.73
C LEU A 538 11.17 -1.48 15.21
N VAL A 539 11.03 -1.40 13.88
CA VAL A 539 9.78 -1.03 13.23
C VAL A 539 8.70 -2.10 13.47
N ASN A 540 9.07 -3.39 13.46
CA ASN A 540 8.20 -4.51 13.83
C ASN A 540 7.75 -4.46 15.29
N GLU A 541 8.64 -4.18 16.23
CA GLU A 541 8.30 -4.02 17.64
C GLU A 541 7.38 -2.83 17.88
N ALA A 542 7.66 -1.68 17.24
CA ALA A 542 6.78 -0.53 17.29
C ALA A 542 5.40 -0.86 16.73
N SER A 543 5.33 -1.68 15.68
CA SER A 543 4.06 -2.13 15.10
C SER A 543 3.29 -3.09 16.02
N ARG A 544 4.00 -4.00 16.70
CA ARG A 544 3.39 -4.91 17.70
C ARG A 544 2.86 -4.13 18.90
N LEU A 545 3.61 -3.14 19.38
CA LEU A 545 3.20 -2.27 20.48
C LEU A 545 1.98 -1.42 20.06
N ALA A 546 2.03 -0.79 18.88
CA ALA A 546 0.91 -0.06 18.30
C ALA A 546 -0.33 -0.94 18.15
N LEU A 547 -0.18 -2.18 17.65
CA LEU A 547 -1.27 -3.13 17.51
C LEU A 547 -1.86 -3.54 18.88
N LYS A 548 -1.01 -3.83 19.87
CA LYS A 548 -1.42 -4.18 21.23
C LYS A 548 -2.20 -3.04 21.89
N GLU A 549 -1.77 -1.81 21.67
CA GLU A 549 -2.43 -0.61 22.20
C GLU A 549 -3.60 -0.12 21.34
N ARG A 550 -3.80 -0.71 20.16
CA ARG A 550 -4.76 -0.26 19.13
C ARG A 550 -4.54 1.22 18.75
N LYS A 551 -3.28 1.64 18.65
CA LYS A 551 -2.84 2.97 18.25
C LYS A 551 -2.06 2.94 16.94
N ARG A 552 -1.79 4.11 16.38
CA ARG A 552 -0.82 4.29 15.29
C ARG A 552 0.59 4.33 15.87
N ILE A 553 1.59 4.01 15.05
CA ILE A 553 3.00 4.07 15.40
C ILE A 553 3.39 5.54 15.49
N SER A 554 3.55 6.05 16.72
CA SER A 554 3.97 7.43 16.96
C SER A 554 5.48 7.56 17.06
N MET A 555 5.98 8.79 16.93
CA MET A 555 7.40 9.09 17.11
C MET A 555 7.88 8.67 18.51
N THR A 556 7.08 8.97 19.53
CA THR A 556 7.35 8.58 20.92
C THR A 556 7.43 7.07 21.11
N MET A 557 6.65 6.29 20.35
CA MET A 557 6.69 4.84 20.38
C MET A 557 7.97 4.31 19.75
N LEU A 558 8.35 4.85 18.58
CA LEU A 558 9.61 4.49 17.91
C LEU A 558 10.82 4.82 18.79
N GLU A 559 10.86 6.00 19.38
CA GLU A 559 11.91 6.38 20.34
C GLU A 559 11.97 5.45 21.54
N TYR A 560 10.82 5.12 22.14
CA TYR A 560 10.75 4.21 23.27
C TYR A 560 11.29 2.82 22.91
N ILE A 561 10.90 2.30 21.74
CA ILE A 561 11.37 1.00 21.25
C ILE A 561 12.87 1.04 20.96
N ILE A 562 13.40 2.11 20.33
CA ILE A 562 14.84 2.28 20.09
C ILE A 562 15.61 2.33 21.40
N LYS A 563 15.17 3.15 22.37
CA LYS A 563 15.82 3.26 23.69
C LYS A 563 15.80 1.94 24.48
N SER A 564 14.80 1.09 24.24
CA SER A 564 14.64 -0.19 24.92
C SER A 564 15.36 -1.35 24.24
N ASN A 565 15.84 -1.19 23.01
CA ASN A 565 16.45 -2.26 22.21
C ASN A 565 17.84 -1.84 21.72
N LYS A 566 18.87 -2.55 22.16
CA LYS A 566 20.26 -2.30 21.74
C LYS A 566 20.53 -2.89 20.33
N PRO A 567 21.54 -2.38 19.60
CA PRO A 567 21.99 -2.99 18.35
C PRO A 567 22.29 -4.48 18.54
N SER A 568 21.95 -5.31 17.53
CA SER A 568 22.20 -6.75 17.63
C SER A 568 23.68 -7.10 17.55
N ILE A 569 24.47 -6.25 16.90
CA ILE A 569 25.92 -6.39 16.79
C ILE A 569 26.60 -5.38 17.72
N PRO A 570 27.35 -5.83 18.74
CA PRO A 570 28.10 -4.94 19.60
C PRO A 570 29.16 -4.13 18.85
N LEU A 571 29.39 -2.88 19.29
CA LEU A 571 30.39 -1.99 18.67
C LEU A 571 31.80 -2.59 18.57
N HIS A 572 32.21 -3.38 19.56
CA HIS A 572 33.53 -4.03 19.54
C HIS A 572 33.65 -5.10 18.45
N GLU A 573 32.53 -5.68 18.02
CA GLU A 573 32.48 -6.65 16.93
C GLU A 573 32.49 -5.95 15.58
N LEU A 574 31.76 -4.85 15.42
CA LEU A 574 31.85 -3.97 14.24
C LEU A 574 33.28 -3.48 14.00
N ARG A 575 33.99 -3.07 15.07
CA ARG A 575 35.41 -2.69 15.01
C ARG A 575 36.33 -3.80 14.51
N LYS A 576 35.97 -5.09 14.66
CA LYS A 576 36.77 -6.18 14.07
C LYS A 576 36.72 -6.12 12.55
N TYR A 577 35.54 -5.85 11.99
CA TYR A 577 35.37 -5.70 10.55
C TYR A 577 36.07 -4.46 9.98
N GLU A 578 36.09 -3.35 10.73
CA GLU A 578 36.88 -2.16 10.36
C GLU A 578 38.37 -2.45 10.32
N LYS A 579 38.89 -3.22 11.29
CA LYS A 579 40.29 -3.67 11.28
C LYS A 579 40.60 -4.58 10.09
N ILE A 580 39.67 -5.48 9.75
CA ILE A 580 39.81 -6.32 8.55
C ILE A 580 39.82 -5.45 7.29
N ARG A 581 38.92 -4.45 7.20
CA ARG A 581 38.89 -3.48 6.09
C ARG A 581 40.21 -2.74 5.96
N ALA A 582 40.71 -2.14 7.03
CA ALA A 582 41.99 -1.43 7.05
C ALA A 582 43.16 -2.34 6.63
N LYS A 583 43.20 -3.58 7.15
CA LYS A 583 44.21 -4.58 6.78
C LYS A 583 44.15 -4.95 5.29
N ILE A 584 42.96 -5.10 4.72
CA ILE A 584 42.75 -5.39 3.29
C ILE A 584 43.11 -4.19 2.42
N ALA A 585 42.83 -2.97 2.89
CA ALA A 585 43.17 -1.72 2.20
C ALA A 585 44.67 -1.35 2.29
N GLY A 586 45.46 -2.04 3.12
CA GLY A 586 46.87 -1.73 3.34
C GLY A 586 47.08 -0.49 4.23
N GLU A 587 46.06 -0.08 4.97
CA GLU A 587 46.12 1.03 5.92
C GLU A 587 46.76 0.54 7.24
N ASN A 588 47.66 1.33 7.82
CA ASN A 588 48.23 1.01 9.14
C ASN A 588 47.14 1.22 10.21
N VAL A 589 46.72 0.13 10.86
CA VAL A 589 45.68 0.07 11.91
C VAL A 589 46.10 0.75 13.21
#